data_AF-A0A828Z721-F1
#
_entry.id   AF-A0A828Z721-F1
#
_cell.length_a   1.000
_cell.length_b   1.000
_cell.length_c   1.000
_cell.angle_alpha   90.00
_cell.angle_beta   90.00
_cell.angle_gamma   90.00
#
_symmetry.space_group_name_H-M   'P 1'
#
loop_
_entity.id
_entity.type
_entity.pdbx_description
1 polymer ?
#
loop_
_entity_poly.entity_id
_entity_poly.type
_entity_poly.pdbx_seq_one_letter_code
_entity_poly.pdbx_strand_id
1 'polypeptide(L)'
;MNFLSKRSLPRKICGIFFFLGLTFSYNLISGQESETNLKKTEIRAGKIFLAGHTGDHSKDTAEILLLIKNLVEDTVGKNFSKLPDRVSPKDGLLLDLKGIWTREEIKKELSKKGNYFETYFFERELLKKQKNSENVRTVRDLFLLSGGIEVEFYYESMTECELKLKFKDNMQLEKELINPYFKKVQGKWYLHRMF
;
A
#
# COMPACT_ATOMS: atom_id res chain seq x y z
N MET A 1 38.34 -44.99 55.67
CA MET A 1 39.25 -45.41 54.58
C MET A 1 39.49 -44.17 53.73
N ASN A 2 40.47 -43.30 53.99
CA ASN A 2 41.93 -43.39 53.85
C ASN A 2 42.47 -43.74 52.44
N PHE A 3 43.45 -42.91 52.03
CA PHE A 3 44.36 -42.91 50.86
C PHE A 3 43.81 -42.35 49.54
N LEU A 4 44.16 -41.13 49.06
CA LEU A 4 45.45 -40.45 48.77
C LEU A 4 46.37 -41.12 47.74
N SER A 5 46.92 -40.26 46.87
CA SER A 5 48.22 -40.35 46.15
C SER A 5 48.16 -40.95 44.73
N LYS A 6 48.85 -40.49 43.68
CA LYS A 6 49.61 -39.27 43.27
C LYS A 6 50.17 -39.59 41.86
N ARG A 7 50.68 -38.53 41.17
CA ARG A 7 51.70 -38.53 40.06
C ARG A 7 51.20 -38.91 38.66
N SER A 8 51.69 -38.37 37.55
CA SER A 8 52.57 -37.22 37.21
C SER A 8 52.66 -37.12 35.67
N LEU A 9 52.68 -35.90 35.13
CA LEU A 9 53.17 -35.51 33.78
C LEU A 9 54.56 -36.13 33.43
N PRO A 10 55.04 -36.22 32.16
CA PRO A 10 55.08 -35.11 31.17
C PRO A 10 55.15 -35.46 29.65
N ARG A 11 54.87 -34.49 28.76
CA ARG A 11 55.83 -33.94 27.75
C ARG A 11 55.13 -33.14 26.64
N LYS A 12 55.76 -32.00 26.34
CA LYS A 12 55.52 -31.09 25.22
C LYS A 12 55.69 -31.79 23.86
N ILE A 13 54.81 -31.49 22.90
CA ILE A 13 55.20 -31.34 21.49
C ILE A 13 54.44 -30.14 20.90
N CYS A 14 55.22 -29.31 20.23
CA CYS A 14 54.89 -28.15 19.43
C CYS A 14 54.10 -28.55 18.17
N GLY A 15 53.10 -27.78 17.75
CA GLY A 15 52.37 -28.07 16.52
C GLY A 15 51.32 -27.02 16.21
N ILE A 16 51.77 -25.88 15.72
CA ILE A 16 50.96 -24.86 15.03
C ILE A 16 50.26 -25.53 13.85
N PHE A 17 48.92 -25.59 13.83
CA PHE A 17 48.15 -25.69 12.59
C PHE A 17 46.80 -24.97 12.73
N PHE A 18 46.78 -23.76 12.15
CA PHE A 18 45.69 -23.15 11.37
C PHE A 18 44.24 -23.45 11.78
N PHE A 19 43.67 -22.52 12.54
CA PHE A 19 42.23 -22.25 12.51
C PHE A 19 41.85 -21.69 11.13
N LEU A 20 41.36 -22.54 10.23
CA LEU A 20 40.53 -22.10 9.10
C LEU A 20 39.09 -21.98 9.61
N GLY A 21 38.81 -20.86 10.26
CA GLY A 21 37.44 -20.41 10.44
C GLY A 21 36.88 -20.01 9.08
N LEU A 22 36.11 -20.90 8.46
CA LEU A 22 35.19 -20.54 7.39
C LEU A 22 34.09 -19.68 8.01
N THR A 23 34.34 -18.37 8.11
CA THR A 23 33.27 -17.40 8.24
C THR A 23 32.50 -17.42 6.93
N PHE A 24 31.37 -18.13 6.92
CA PHE A 24 30.36 -18.00 5.88
C PHE A 24 29.81 -16.58 5.99
N SER A 25 30.47 -15.62 5.34
CA SER A 25 29.92 -14.31 5.07
C SER A 25 28.74 -14.53 4.13
N TYR A 26 27.56 -14.70 4.73
CA TYR A 26 26.32 -14.45 4.03
C TYR A 26 26.39 -13.00 3.56
N ASN A 27 26.67 -12.82 2.27
CA ASN A 27 26.33 -11.61 1.57
C ASN A 27 24.81 -11.50 1.63
N LEU A 28 24.32 -10.90 2.71
CA LEU A 28 22.99 -10.35 2.79
C LEU A 28 22.98 -9.24 1.75
N ILE A 29 22.55 -9.57 0.53
CA ILE A 29 22.13 -8.57 -0.44
C ILE A 29 20.86 -7.97 0.18
N SER A 30 21.05 -7.04 1.11
CA SER A 30 20.04 -6.04 1.41
C SER A 30 19.93 -5.23 0.13
N GLY A 31 18.96 -5.58 -0.70
CA GLY A 31 18.45 -4.67 -1.70
C GLY A 31 17.91 -3.46 -0.96
N GLN A 32 18.77 -2.50 -0.63
CA GLN A 32 18.35 -1.11 -0.56
C GLN A 32 17.96 -0.75 -1.98
N GLU A 33 16.72 -1.04 -2.35
CA GLU A 33 16.05 -0.26 -3.37
C GLU A 33 16.09 1.18 -2.85
N SER A 34 16.97 1.97 -3.47
CA SER A 34 17.12 3.37 -3.16
C SER A 34 15.77 4.06 -3.36
N GLU A 35 15.15 4.52 -2.27
CA GLU A 35 13.90 5.30 -2.24
C GLU A 35 13.99 6.63 -3.01
N THR A 36 15.10 6.93 -3.66
CA THR A 36 15.48 8.26 -4.14
C THR A 36 15.18 8.55 -5.60
N ASN A 37 14.39 7.71 -6.29
CA ASN A 37 13.80 8.10 -7.57
C ASN A 37 12.45 7.40 -7.82
N LEU A 38 11.51 7.54 -6.88
CA LEU A 38 10.12 7.14 -7.13
C LEU A 38 9.56 8.04 -8.23
N LYS A 39 9.61 7.53 -9.46
CA LYS A 39 9.03 8.18 -10.63
C LYS A 39 7.57 8.48 -10.30
N LYS A 40 7.20 9.75 -10.32
CA LYS A 40 5.82 10.18 -10.05
C LYS A 40 4.86 9.37 -10.93
N THR A 41 3.93 8.65 -10.31
CA THR A 41 2.89 7.92 -11.04
C THR A 41 2.06 8.94 -11.83
N GLU A 42 2.22 8.95 -13.15
CA GLU A 42 1.46 9.84 -14.02
C GLU A 42 0.01 9.38 -14.04
N ILE A 43 -0.93 10.29 -13.78
CA ILE A 43 -2.36 9.98 -13.79
C ILE A 43 -3.07 10.92 -14.76
N ARG A 44 -3.85 10.35 -15.68
CA ARG A 44 -4.58 11.09 -16.70
C ARG A 44 -6.04 10.65 -16.77
N ALA A 45 -6.90 11.55 -17.24
CA ALA A 45 -8.28 11.19 -17.56
C ALA A 45 -8.31 10.30 -18.82
N GLY A 46 -9.10 9.24 -18.75
CA GLY A 46 -9.47 8.39 -19.88
C GLY A 46 -10.89 8.69 -20.34
N LYS A 47 -11.59 7.63 -20.73
CA LYS A 47 -12.97 7.73 -21.24
C LYS A 47 -13.98 8.06 -20.14
N ILE A 48 -15.04 8.74 -20.54
CA ILE A 48 -16.21 9.01 -19.71
C ILE A 48 -17.38 8.21 -20.27
N PHE A 49 -18.01 7.43 -19.41
CA PHE A 49 -19.19 6.61 -19.69
C PHE A 49 -20.37 7.14 -18.89
N LEU A 50 -21.51 7.29 -19.55
CA LEU A 50 -22.76 7.74 -18.94
C LEU A 50 -23.75 6.58 -18.96
N ALA A 51 -24.21 6.14 -17.80
CA ALA A 51 -25.17 5.03 -17.68
C ALA A 51 -26.60 5.45 -18.06
N GLY A 52 -26.80 5.87 -19.31
CA GLY A 52 -28.12 6.22 -19.85
C GLY A 52 -28.64 7.60 -19.45
N HIS A 53 -27.79 8.48 -18.90
CA HIS A 53 -28.13 9.87 -18.60
C HIS A 53 -27.34 10.85 -19.48
N THR A 54 -27.80 12.10 -19.54
CA THR A 54 -27.31 13.13 -20.47
C THR A 54 -26.73 14.35 -19.75
N GLY A 55 -26.10 14.17 -18.59
CA GLY A 55 -25.49 15.25 -17.81
C GLY A 55 -24.14 15.74 -18.36
N ASP A 56 -23.86 17.04 -18.23
CA ASP A 56 -22.50 17.56 -18.39
C ASP A 56 -21.69 17.30 -17.11
N HIS A 57 -20.69 16.45 -17.23
CA HIS A 57 -19.79 16.05 -16.15
C HIS A 57 -18.37 16.60 -16.28
N SER A 58 -18.12 17.55 -17.17
CA SER A 58 -16.78 18.09 -17.41
C SER A 58 -16.11 18.61 -16.13
N LYS A 59 -16.83 19.44 -15.35
CA LYS A 59 -16.36 19.96 -14.06
C LYS A 59 -16.21 18.87 -13.00
N ASP A 60 -17.18 17.96 -12.94
CA ASP A 60 -17.16 16.83 -11.99
C ASP A 60 -15.96 15.92 -12.26
N THR A 61 -15.68 15.65 -13.53
CA THR A 61 -14.56 14.79 -13.96
C THR A 61 -13.24 15.41 -13.55
N ALA A 62 -13.09 16.73 -13.73
CA ALA A 62 -11.89 17.45 -13.31
C ALA A 62 -11.69 17.41 -11.78
N GLU A 63 -12.76 17.59 -11.01
CA GLU A 63 -12.74 17.50 -9.54
C GLU A 63 -12.36 16.09 -9.07
N ILE A 64 -13.06 15.06 -9.58
CA ILE A 64 -12.80 13.66 -9.21
C ILE A 64 -11.40 13.23 -9.65
N LEU A 65 -10.92 13.65 -10.82
CA LEU A 65 -9.57 13.40 -11.28
C LEU A 65 -8.52 13.98 -10.31
N LEU A 66 -8.76 15.17 -9.78
CA LEU A 66 -7.88 15.76 -8.77
C LEU A 66 -7.93 14.98 -7.45
N LEU A 67 -9.11 14.54 -7.02
CA LEU A 67 -9.26 13.73 -5.81
C LEU A 67 -8.51 12.40 -5.91
N ILE A 68 -8.65 11.67 -7.03
CA ILE A 68 -7.94 10.39 -7.21
C ILE A 68 -6.44 10.59 -7.38
N LYS A 69 -6.00 11.68 -8.03
CA LYS A 69 -4.58 12.05 -8.09
C LYS A 69 -3.97 12.19 -6.71
N ASN A 70 -4.61 12.99 -5.86
CA ASN A 70 -4.14 13.21 -4.51
C ASN A 70 -4.19 11.92 -3.68
N LEU A 71 -5.17 11.03 -3.89
CA LEU A 71 -5.28 9.77 -3.17
C LEU A 71 -4.18 8.78 -3.54
N VAL A 72 -3.82 8.70 -4.82
CA VAL A 72 -2.69 7.88 -5.27
C VAL A 72 -1.37 8.48 -4.77
N GLU A 73 -1.19 9.80 -4.85
CA GLU A 73 0.00 10.48 -4.32
C GLU A 73 0.17 10.24 -2.81
N ASP A 74 -0.91 10.37 -2.03
CA ASP A 74 -0.92 10.07 -0.60
C ASP A 74 -0.62 8.59 -0.32
N THR A 75 -1.08 7.66 -1.18
CA THR A 75 -0.80 6.23 -1.03
C THR A 75 0.67 5.93 -1.29
N VAL A 76 1.22 6.48 -2.37
CA VAL A 76 2.63 6.33 -2.73
C VAL A 76 3.55 6.99 -1.70
N GLY A 77 3.14 8.16 -1.19
CA GLY A 77 3.81 8.91 -0.13
C GLY A 77 3.55 8.38 1.29
N LYS A 78 2.79 7.29 1.43
CA LYS A 78 2.47 6.64 2.72
C LYS A 78 1.84 7.59 3.75
N ASN A 79 0.98 8.50 3.32
CA ASN A 79 0.42 9.55 4.17
C ASN A 79 -1.08 9.76 3.94
N PHE A 80 -1.91 9.14 4.79
CA PHE A 80 -3.37 9.34 4.81
C PHE A 80 -3.87 10.36 5.84
N SER A 81 -3.03 11.29 6.32
CA SER A 81 -3.48 12.34 7.25
C SER A 81 -4.70 13.14 6.75
N LYS A 82 -4.84 13.31 5.42
CA LYS A 82 -5.96 14.03 4.78
C LYS A 82 -7.13 13.13 4.35
N LEU A 83 -7.04 11.82 4.54
CA LEU A 83 -8.11 10.89 4.14
C LEU A 83 -9.46 11.22 4.79
N PRO A 84 -9.55 11.55 6.11
CA PRO A 84 -10.83 11.88 6.72
C PRO A 84 -11.58 13.05 6.05
N ASP A 85 -10.85 14.02 5.49
CA ASP A 85 -11.45 15.21 4.85
C ASP A 85 -12.09 14.91 3.50
N ARG A 86 -11.74 13.74 2.91
CA ARG A 86 -12.26 13.24 1.62
C ARG A 86 -13.49 12.36 1.78
N VAL A 87 -13.84 11.99 3.00
CA VAL A 87 -14.96 11.10 3.31
C VAL A 87 -16.18 11.93 3.66
N SER A 88 -17.38 11.54 3.25
CA SER A 88 -18.62 12.22 3.65
C SER A 88 -18.85 12.04 5.16
N PRO A 89 -19.22 13.09 5.94
CA PRO A 89 -19.60 12.89 7.34
C PRO A 89 -20.88 12.04 7.48
N LYS A 90 -21.71 12.02 6.43
CA LYS A 90 -22.99 11.32 6.41
C LYS A 90 -22.83 9.85 6.02
N ASP A 91 -22.03 9.59 4.99
CA ASP A 91 -22.04 8.29 4.30
C ASP A 91 -20.82 7.42 4.63
N GLY A 92 -19.77 8.00 5.23
CA GLY A 92 -18.54 7.27 5.55
C GLY A 92 -17.79 6.75 4.32
N LEU A 93 -16.80 5.91 4.59
CA LEU A 93 -15.92 5.26 3.62
C LEU A 93 -16.07 3.75 3.72
N LEU A 94 -16.46 3.11 2.63
CA LEU A 94 -16.46 1.67 2.49
C LEU A 94 -15.02 1.16 2.28
N LEU A 95 -14.55 0.36 3.23
CA LEU A 95 -13.22 -0.29 3.22
C LEU A 95 -13.39 -1.81 3.12
N ASP A 96 -13.55 -2.31 1.90
CA ASP A 96 -13.65 -3.75 1.59
C ASP A 96 -14.49 -4.52 2.64
N LEU A 97 -13.94 -5.61 3.22
CA LEU A 97 -14.61 -6.46 4.20
C LEU A 97 -14.81 -5.81 5.59
N LYS A 98 -14.28 -4.60 5.84
CA LYS A 98 -14.43 -3.89 7.11
C LYS A 98 -15.73 -3.09 7.20
N GLY A 99 -16.46 -2.95 6.10
CA GLY A 99 -17.68 -2.17 6.04
C GLY A 99 -17.43 -0.66 5.97
N ILE A 100 -18.41 0.13 6.37
CA ILE A 100 -18.39 1.59 6.26
C ILE A 100 -17.78 2.18 7.54
N TRP A 101 -16.76 3.01 7.41
CA TRP A 101 -16.13 3.75 8.50
C TRP A 101 -16.42 5.24 8.41
N THR A 102 -16.74 5.83 9.56
CA THR A 102 -16.90 7.27 9.76
C THR A 102 -15.56 8.00 9.74
N ARG A 103 -15.60 9.33 9.63
CA ARG A 103 -14.38 10.16 9.68
C ARG A 103 -13.62 9.98 11.00
N GLU A 104 -14.36 9.85 12.08
CA GLU A 104 -13.88 9.70 13.45
C GLU A 104 -13.18 8.36 13.63
N GLU A 105 -13.76 7.29 13.09
CA GLU A 105 -13.15 5.96 13.08
C GLU A 105 -11.86 5.95 12.26
N ILE A 106 -11.85 6.58 11.08
CA ILE A 106 -10.64 6.70 10.27
C ILE A 106 -9.55 7.48 11.03
N LYS A 107 -9.89 8.61 11.65
CA LYS A 107 -8.93 9.38 12.48
C LYS A 107 -8.37 8.54 13.63
N LYS A 108 -9.24 7.79 14.31
CA LYS A 108 -8.85 6.89 15.40
C LYS A 108 -7.98 5.73 14.91
N GLU A 109 -8.19 5.24 13.70
CA GLU A 109 -7.35 4.20 13.12
C GLU A 109 -5.97 4.74 12.73
N LEU A 110 -5.92 5.90 12.09
CA LEU A 110 -4.68 6.54 11.65
C LEU A 110 -3.74 6.94 12.81
N SER A 111 -4.25 7.06 14.04
CA SER A 111 -3.42 7.33 15.22
C SER A 111 -2.73 6.10 15.79
N LYS A 112 -3.08 4.89 15.33
CA LYS A 112 -2.47 3.63 15.78
C LYS A 112 -1.23 3.31 14.95
N LYS A 113 -0.20 2.78 15.62
CA LYS A 113 0.95 2.18 14.94
C LYS A 113 0.57 0.82 14.36
N GLY A 114 1.02 0.51 13.14
CA GLY A 114 0.67 -0.74 12.46
C GLY A 114 -0.81 -0.82 12.12
N ASN A 115 -1.43 0.34 11.85
CA ASN A 115 -2.86 0.40 11.57
C ASN A 115 -3.23 -0.29 10.25
N TYR A 116 -4.53 -0.42 10.01
CA TYR A 116 -5.07 -1.01 8.79
C TYR A 116 -4.46 -0.39 7.52
N PHE A 117 -4.41 0.93 7.41
CA PHE A 117 -3.88 1.58 6.22
C PHE A 117 -2.37 1.33 6.05
N GLU A 118 -1.59 1.42 7.13
CA GLU A 118 -0.17 1.10 7.10
C GLU A 118 0.08 -0.33 6.59
N THR A 119 -0.68 -1.31 7.11
CA THR A 119 -0.51 -2.72 6.78
C THR A 119 -0.93 -3.03 5.34
N TYR A 120 -2.09 -2.57 4.90
CA TYR A 120 -2.66 -3.00 3.60
C TYR A 120 -2.29 -2.07 2.44
N PHE A 121 -2.01 -0.79 2.71
CA PHE A 121 -1.74 0.19 1.67
C PHE A 121 -0.25 0.51 1.51
N PHE A 122 0.57 0.46 2.57
CA PHE A 122 1.91 1.06 2.54
C PHE A 122 3.06 0.05 2.74
N GLU A 123 2.96 -0.81 3.75
CA GLU A 123 4.09 -1.59 4.27
C GLU A 123 3.97 -3.07 3.94
N ARG A 124 4.67 -3.49 2.87
CA ARG A 124 4.66 -4.87 2.37
C ARG A 124 5.07 -5.88 3.44
N GLU A 125 6.05 -5.56 4.27
CA GLU A 125 6.53 -6.47 5.32
C GLU A 125 5.51 -6.67 6.45
N LEU A 126 4.67 -5.68 6.75
CA LEU A 126 3.54 -5.87 7.66
C LEU A 126 2.48 -6.77 7.03
N LEU A 127 2.17 -6.54 5.75
CA LEU A 127 1.19 -7.35 5.02
C LEU A 127 1.62 -8.83 4.92
N LYS A 128 2.90 -9.09 4.64
CA LYS A 128 3.47 -10.45 4.59
C LYS A 128 3.26 -11.19 5.89
N LYS A 129 3.57 -10.54 7.02
CA LYS A 129 3.36 -11.10 8.36
C LYS A 129 1.88 -11.36 8.63
N GLN A 130 1.02 -10.41 8.29
CA GLN A 130 -0.43 -10.53 8.49
C GLN A 130 -1.06 -11.65 7.66
N LYS A 131 -0.57 -11.89 6.45
CA LYS A 131 -1.09 -12.90 5.52
C LYS A 131 -0.33 -14.22 5.55
N ASN A 132 0.79 -14.28 6.28
CA ASN A 132 1.73 -15.40 6.28
C ASN A 132 2.11 -15.86 4.86
N SER A 133 2.41 -14.89 3.98
CA SER A 133 2.72 -15.13 2.57
C SER A 133 3.75 -14.13 2.07
N GLU A 134 4.76 -14.61 1.33
CA GLU A 134 5.76 -13.77 0.67
C GLU A 134 5.22 -13.10 -0.61
N ASN A 135 4.21 -13.72 -1.23
CA ASN A 135 3.62 -13.24 -2.48
C ASN A 135 2.42 -12.33 -2.20
N VAL A 136 2.71 -11.15 -1.67
CA VAL A 136 1.70 -10.10 -1.42
C VAL A 136 2.16 -8.77 -1.99
N ARG A 137 1.19 -7.94 -2.36
CA ARG A 137 1.39 -6.56 -2.78
C ARG A 137 0.46 -5.68 -1.97
N THR A 138 1.01 -4.57 -1.49
CA THR A 138 0.20 -3.47 -0.97
C THR A 138 -0.36 -2.65 -2.12
N VAL A 139 -1.35 -1.80 -1.84
CA VAL A 139 -1.86 -0.90 -2.88
C VAL A 139 -0.76 0.05 -3.40
N ARG A 140 0.14 0.52 -2.53
CA ARG A 140 1.32 1.29 -2.95
C ARG A 140 2.16 0.53 -3.96
N ASP A 141 2.42 -0.76 -3.73
CA ASP A 141 3.18 -1.59 -4.67
C ASP A 141 2.51 -1.64 -6.05
N LEU A 142 1.18 -1.78 -6.07
CA LEU A 142 0.40 -1.80 -7.31
C LEU A 142 0.55 -0.48 -8.08
N PHE A 143 0.48 0.67 -7.41
CA PHE A 143 0.65 1.97 -8.06
C PHE A 143 2.08 2.23 -8.54
N LEU A 144 3.09 1.77 -7.80
CA LEU A 144 4.48 1.89 -8.23
C LEU A 144 4.79 1.02 -9.46
N LEU A 145 4.12 -0.12 -9.59
CA LEU A 145 4.25 -1.02 -10.73
C LEU A 145 3.37 -0.64 -11.94
N SER A 146 2.49 0.36 -11.80
CA SER A 146 1.49 0.69 -12.83
C SER A 146 2.05 1.29 -14.13
N GLY A 147 3.27 1.83 -14.11
CA GLY A 147 3.81 2.59 -15.25
C GLY A 147 3.08 3.91 -15.55
N GLY A 148 2.09 4.26 -14.73
CA GLY A 148 1.12 5.32 -14.97
C GLY A 148 -0.31 4.78 -15.00
N ILE A 149 -1.28 5.66 -14.73
CA ILE A 149 -2.69 5.29 -14.57
C ILE A 149 -3.54 6.17 -15.49
N GLU A 150 -4.38 5.53 -16.29
CA GLU A 150 -5.50 6.17 -16.97
C GLU A 150 -6.78 5.89 -16.18
N VAL A 151 -7.57 6.93 -15.92
CA VAL A 151 -8.79 6.83 -15.11
C VAL A 151 -10.00 6.91 -16.03
N GLU A 152 -10.73 5.82 -16.17
CA GLU A 152 -12.03 5.81 -16.83
C GLU A 152 -13.13 6.14 -15.81
N PHE A 153 -14.09 6.97 -16.20
CA PHE A 153 -15.17 7.48 -15.35
C PHE A 153 -16.49 6.87 -15.78
N TYR A 154 -17.18 6.21 -14.85
CA TYR A 154 -18.49 5.60 -15.06
C TYR A 154 -19.50 6.35 -14.20
N TYR A 155 -20.16 7.34 -14.80
CA TYR A 155 -21.21 8.07 -14.11
C TYR A 155 -22.49 7.24 -14.10
N GLU A 156 -22.90 6.80 -12.93
CA GLU A 156 -24.17 6.09 -12.70
C GLU A 156 -25.33 7.07 -12.55
N SER A 157 -25.06 8.28 -12.07
CA SER A 157 -26.03 9.37 -11.94
C SER A 157 -25.34 10.73 -11.93
N MET A 158 -26.12 11.81 -11.76
CA MET A 158 -25.58 13.16 -11.59
C MET A 158 -24.71 13.35 -10.33
N THR A 159 -24.79 12.40 -9.39
CA THR A 159 -24.18 12.50 -8.07
C THR A 159 -23.32 11.30 -7.72
N GLU A 160 -23.13 10.35 -8.63
CA GLU A 160 -22.41 9.11 -8.35
C GLU A 160 -21.52 8.71 -9.54
N CYS A 161 -20.27 8.35 -9.25
CA CYS A 161 -19.28 8.01 -10.25
C CYS A 161 -18.36 6.89 -9.73
N GLU A 162 -18.34 5.76 -10.45
CA GLU A 162 -17.34 4.71 -10.27
C GLU A 162 -16.14 4.99 -11.17
N LEU A 163 -14.94 4.76 -10.65
CA LEU A 163 -13.70 4.87 -11.42
C LEU A 163 -13.14 3.49 -11.74
N LYS A 164 -12.62 3.33 -12.95
CA LYS A 164 -11.77 2.20 -13.31
C LYS A 164 -10.35 2.67 -13.55
N LEU A 165 -9.42 2.11 -12.79
CA LEU A 165 -8.00 2.44 -12.90
C LEU A 165 -7.35 1.50 -13.93
N LYS A 166 -6.84 2.08 -15.01
CA LYS A 166 -6.14 1.39 -16.09
C LYS A 166 -4.64 1.60 -15.97
N PHE A 167 -3.88 0.54 -15.76
CA PHE A 167 -2.44 0.64 -15.63
C PHE A 167 -1.81 0.64 -17.03
N LYS A 168 -0.81 1.50 -17.25
CA LYS A 168 -0.06 1.52 -18.52
C LYS A 168 0.80 0.26 -18.66
N ASP A 169 1.42 -0.14 -17.55
CA ASP A 169 2.21 -1.36 -17.42
C ASP A 169 1.52 -2.32 -16.44
N ASN A 170 1.79 -3.63 -16.54
CA ASN A 170 1.27 -4.63 -15.60
C ASN A 170 -0.27 -4.64 -15.45
N MET A 171 -1.01 -4.50 -16.56
CA MET A 171 -2.48 -4.47 -16.60
C MET A 171 -3.17 -5.62 -15.84
N GLN A 172 -2.54 -6.78 -15.74
CA GLN A 172 -3.04 -7.93 -14.99
C GLN A 172 -3.19 -7.66 -13.48
N LEU A 173 -2.50 -6.65 -12.96
CA LEU A 173 -2.56 -6.24 -11.55
C LEU A 173 -3.76 -5.33 -11.24
N GLU A 174 -4.44 -4.77 -12.25
CA GLU A 174 -5.65 -3.95 -12.06
C GLU A 174 -6.72 -4.70 -11.24
N LYS A 175 -6.85 -6.01 -11.45
CA LYS A 175 -7.83 -6.88 -10.76
C LYS A 175 -7.58 -7.05 -9.27
N GLU A 176 -6.40 -6.68 -8.78
CA GLU A 176 -6.06 -6.72 -7.36
C GLU A 176 -6.61 -5.49 -6.61
N LEU A 177 -7.13 -4.48 -7.34
CA LEU A 177 -7.79 -3.31 -6.80
C LEU A 177 -9.30 -3.37 -6.98
N ILE A 178 -10.02 -2.83 -6.00
CA ILE A 178 -11.44 -2.52 -6.13
C ILE A 178 -11.57 -1.19 -6.88
N ASN A 179 -12.65 -1.00 -7.64
CA ASN A 179 -12.93 0.27 -8.29
C ASN A 179 -13.26 1.35 -7.24
N PRO A 180 -12.55 2.50 -7.21
CA PRO A 180 -12.94 3.63 -6.38
C PRO A 180 -14.32 4.14 -6.74
N TYR A 181 -15.07 4.60 -5.74
CA TYR A 181 -16.42 5.14 -5.95
C TYR A 181 -16.57 6.48 -5.26
N PHE A 182 -17.13 7.46 -5.96
CA PHE A 182 -17.34 8.81 -5.48
C PHE A 182 -18.83 9.15 -5.44
N LYS A 183 -19.23 9.87 -4.40
CA LYS A 183 -20.59 10.41 -4.23
C LYS A 183 -20.56 11.91 -4.03
N LYS A 184 -21.49 12.61 -4.65
CA LYS A 184 -21.68 14.06 -4.52
C LYS A 184 -22.70 14.34 -3.42
N VAL A 185 -22.25 14.98 -2.34
CA VAL A 185 -23.08 15.32 -1.19
C VAL A 185 -23.05 16.83 -1.02
N GLN A 186 -24.24 17.46 -1.08
CA GLN A 186 -24.39 18.91 -1.00
C GLN A 186 -23.46 19.67 -1.97
N GLY A 187 -23.34 19.14 -3.21
CA GLY A 187 -22.56 19.77 -4.27
C GLY A 187 -21.05 19.48 -4.25
N LYS A 188 -20.52 18.75 -3.27
CA LYS A 188 -19.10 18.37 -3.19
C LYS A 188 -18.91 16.87 -3.38
N TRP A 189 -17.88 16.46 -4.11
CA TRP A 189 -17.53 15.05 -4.28
C TRP A 189 -16.72 14.50 -3.11
N TYR A 190 -17.10 13.31 -2.65
CA TYR A 190 -16.45 12.57 -1.57
C TYR A 190 -16.12 11.16 -2.01
N LEU A 191 -15.01 10.62 -1.48
CA LEU A 191 -14.65 9.22 -1.61
C LEU A 191 -15.62 8.39 -0.77
N HIS A 192 -16.32 7.47 -1.42
CA HIS A 192 -17.27 6.57 -0.77
C HIS A 192 -16.76 5.12 -0.72
N ARG A 193 -15.96 4.69 -1.69
CA ARG A 193 -15.27 3.39 -1.66
C ARG A 193 -13.82 3.56 -2.12
N MET A 194 -12.90 2.98 -1.38
CA MET A 194 -11.47 2.96 -1.71
C MET A 194 -11.12 1.73 -2.56
N PHE A 195 -9.99 1.82 -3.27
CA PHE A 195 -9.43 0.72 -4.06
C PHE A 195 -8.83 -0.40 -3.21
#